data_AF-A0A3D5ZMD8-F1
#
_entry.id   AF-A0A3D5ZMD8-F1
#
_cell.length_a   1.000
_cell.length_b   1.000
_cell.length_c   1.000
_cell.angle_alpha   90.00
_cell.angle_beta   90.00
_cell.angle_gamma   90.00
#
_symmetry.space_group_name_H-M   'P 1'
#
loop_
_entity.id
_entity.type
_entity.pdbx_description
1 polymer ?
#
loop_
_entity_poly.entity_id
_entity_poly.type
_entity_poly.pdbx_seq_one_letter_code
_entity_poly.pdbx_strand_id
1 'polypeptide(L)' 'MKLERYRANPILTASDFVPCDSELKVVLAFNPGVAKYDNQTVLLVRVAVAAAPRENCVGVPVY' A
#
# COMPACT_ATOMS: atom_id res chain seq x y z
N MET A 1 -6.83 26.18 -12.76
CA MET A 1 -5.58 25.43 -12.46
C MET A 1 -5.45 24.29 -13.46
N LYS A 2 -4.35 24.22 -14.22
CA LYS A 2 -4.08 23.09 -15.12
C LYS A 2 -3.46 21.97 -14.28
N LEU A 3 -4.13 20.82 -14.19
CA LEU A 3 -3.64 19.67 -13.45
C LEU A 3 -2.77 18.81 -14.37
N GLU A 4 -1.48 18.71 -14.07
CA GLU A 4 -0.57 17.84 -14.79
C GLU A 4 -0.37 16.56 -13.98
N ARG A 5 -1.02 15.47 -14.41
CA ARG A 5 -0.85 14.16 -13.79
C ARG A 5 0.46 13.55 -14.26
N TYR A 6 1.17 12.92 -13.33
CA TYR A 6 2.37 12.18 -13.67
C TYR A 6 2.03 11.01 -14.59
N ARG A 7 2.81 10.83 -15.67
CA ARG A 7 2.52 9.83 -16.71
C ARG A 7 2.60 8.39 -16.20
N ALA A 8 3.47 8.13 -15.22
CA ALA A 8 3.63 6.81 -14.63
C ALA A 8 2.67 6.55 -13.47
N ASN A 9 1.62 7.36 -13.30
CA ASN A 9 0.58 7.02 -12.33
C ASN A 9 -0.17 5.74 -12.76
N PRO A 10 -0.49 4.83 -11.80
CA PRO A 10 -0.16 4.90 -10.37
C PRO A 10 1.33 4.60 -10.10
N ILE A 11 1.96 5.39 -9.24
CA ILE A 11 3.38 5.22 -8.87
C ILE A 11 3.60 3.96 -8.04
N LEU A 12 2.61 3.63 -7.20
CA LEU A 12 2.58 2.45 -6.34
C LEU A 12 1.19 1.85 -6.34
N THR A 13 1.14 0.54 -6.19
CA THR A 13 -0.05 -0.31 -6.15
C THR A 13 0.10 -1.33 -5.02
N ALA A 14 -0.97 -2.04 -4.68
CA ALA A 14 -0.92 -3.09 -3.66
C ALA A 14 0.08 -4.21 -4.01
N SER A 15 0.29 -4.50 -5.30
CA SER A 15 1.22 -5.53 -5.76
C SER A 15 2.69 -5.19 -5.58
N ASP A 16 3.03 -3.93 -5.29
CA ASP A 16 4.42 -3.52 -5.04
C ASP A 16 4.89 -3.85 -3.60
N PHE A 17 4.01 -4.42 -2.78
CA PHE A 17 4.28 -4.73 -1.38
C PHE A 17 4.07 -6.21 -1.08
N VAL A 18 4.93 -6.74 -0.22
CA VAL A 18 4.82 -8.10 0.32
C VAL A 18 4.21 -7.99 1.73
N PRO A 19 3.17 -8.76 2.06
CA PRO A 19 2.64 -8.78 3.42
C PRO A 19 3.68 -9.31 4.41
N CYS A 20 3.61 -8.89 5.67
CA CYS A 20 4.51 -9.37 6.71
C CYS A 20 4.27 -10.83 7.12
N ASP A 21 3.09 -11.37 6.80
CA ASP A 21 2.66 -12.74 7.11
C ASP A 21 1.93 -13.33 5.89
N SER A 22 2.12 -14.63 5.63
CA SER A 22 1.46 -15.35 4.53
C SER A 22 -0.06 -15.46 4.67
N GLU A 23 -0.59 -15.34 5.88
CA GLU A 23 -2.02 -15.31 6.18
C GLU A 23 -2.64 -13.92 5.98
N LEU A 24 -1.85 -12.96 5.50
CA LEU A 24 -2.29 -11.62 5.15
C LEU A 24 -2.13 -11.37 3.66
N LYS A 25 -2.94 -10.45 3.15
CA LYS A 25 -2.87 -9.94 1.78
C LYS A 25 -2.86 -8.42 1.80
N VAL A 26 -1.91 -7.80 1.12
CA VAL A 26 -1.95 -6.35 0.87
C VAL A 26 -3.11 -6.06 -0.07
N VAL A 27 -4.01 -5.17 0.35
CA VAL A 27 -5.18 -4.78 -0.43
C VAL A 27 -5.08 -3.36 -0.95
N LEU A 28 -4.38 -2.46 -0.25
CA LEU A 28 -4.22 -1.06 -0.66
C LEU A 28 -2.86 -0.53 -0.23
N ALA A 29 -2.28 0.32 -1.07
CA ALA A 29 -1.12 1.16 -0.77
C ALA A 29 -1.48 2.60 -1.13
N PHE A 30 -1.65 3.46 -0.13
CA PHE A 30 -2.29 4.77 -0.32
C PHE A 30 -1.90 5.78 0.76
N ASN A 31 -2.42 7.00 0.63
CA ASN A 31 -2.29 8.11 1.59
C ASN A 31 -0.87 8.30 2.18
N PRO A 32 0.17 8.46 1.34
CA PRO A 32 1.52 8.61 1.85
C PRO A 32 1.72 9.97 2.53
N GLY A 33 2.41 9.96 3.66
CA GLY A 33 3.15 11.15 4.10
C GLY A 33 4.33 11.40 3.16
N VAL A 34 4.73 12.66 2.96
CA VAL A 34 5.81 13.02 2.03
C VAL A 34 6.87 13.84 2.75
N ALA A 35 8.13 13.42 2.61
CA ALA A 35 9.28 14.14 3.17
C ALA A 35 10.46 14.16 2.18
N LYS A 36 11.38 15.11 2.40
CA LYS A 36 12.71 15.11 1.80
C LYS A 36 13.73 14.67 2.85
N TYR A 37 14.56 13.70 2.51
CA TYR A 37 15.63 13.23 3.36
C TYR A 37 16.80 12.77 2.49
N ASP A 38 18.01 13.22 2.80
CA ASP A 38 19.25 12.88 2.09
C ASP A 38 19.13 12.93 0.55
N ASN A 39 18.66 14.07 0.02
CA ASN A 39 18.43 14.31 -1.41
C ASN A 39 17.44 13.33 -2.10
N GLN A 40 16.64 12.59 -1.33
CA GLN A 40 15.60 11.69 -1.82
C GLN A 40 14.19 12.19 -1.44
N THR A 41 13.19 11.78 -2.21
CA THR A 41 11.77 11.90 -1.83
C THR A 41 11.36 10.62 -1.12
N VAL A 42 10.94 10.73 0.14
CA VAL A 42 10.44 9.59 0.92
C VAL A 42 8.92 9.64 0.96
N LEU A 43 8.29 8.52 0.62
CA LEU A 43 6.86 8.31 0.78
C LEU A 43 6.63 7.37 1.97
N LEU A 44 6.04 7.88 3.05
CA LEU A 44 5.60 7.06 4.17
C LEU A 44 4.21 6.51 3.87
N VAL A 45 4.17 5.39 3.15
CA VAL A 45 2.95 4.82 2.57
C VAL A 45 2.11 4.10 3.63
N ARG A 46 0.79 4.34 3.63
CA ARG A 46 -0.15 3.51 4.38
C ARG A 46 -0.43 2.23 3.58
N VAL A 47 0.04 1.11 4.11
CA VAL A 47 -0.23 -0.23 3.56
C VAL A 47 -1.36 -0.86 4.37
N ALA A 48 -2.51 -1.10 3.74
CA ALA A 48 -3.61 -1.83 4.36
C ALA A 48 -3.59 -3.29 3.93
N VAL A 49 -3.76 -4.16 4.90
CA VAL A 49 -3.83 -5.62 4.71
C VAL A 49 -5.19 -6.16 5.16
N ALA A 50 -5.58 -7.28 4.58
CA ALA A 50 -6.71 -8.08 4.99
C ALA A 50 -6.25 -9.52 5.28
N ALA A 51 -7.07 -10.30 6.00
CA ALA A 51 -6.82 -11.72 6.14
C ALA A 51 -6.89 -12.40 4.77
N ALA A 52 -6.01 -13.36 4.52
CA ALA A 52 -6.07 -14.17 3.32
C ALA A 52 -7.42 -14.91 3.26
N PRO A 53 -8.06 -14.97 2.07
CA PRO A 53 -9.34 -15.61 1.94
C PRO A 53 -9.21 -17.12 2.21
N ARG A 54 -10.11 -17.64 3.04
CA ARG A 54 -10.28 -19.07 3.32
C ARG A 54 -11.72 -19.45 3.02
N GLU A 55 -11.93 -20.63 2.44
CA GLU A 55 -13.26 -21.09 2.08
C GLU A 55 -14.18 -21.16 3.31
N ASN A 56 -15.43 -20.70 3.16
CA ASN A 56 -16.45 -20.69 4.21
C ASN A 56 -16.04 -19.95 5.51
N CYS A 57 -15.07 -19.03 5.44
CA CYS A 57 -14.56 -18.29 6.59
C CYS A 57 -14.49 -16.78 6.31
N VAL A 58 -14.74 -15.97 7.35
CA VAL A 58 -14.40 -14.54 7.37
C VAL A 58 -13.22 -14.35 8.31
N GLY A 59 -12.08 -13.92 7.76
CA GLY A 59 -10.88 -13.63 8.54
C GLY A 59 -10.80 -12.15 8.91
N VAL A 60 -10.32 -11.87 10.13
CA VAL A 60 -10.00 -10.51 10.60
C VAL A 60 -8.54 -10.51 11.03
N PRO A 61 -7.69 -9.62 10.49
CA PRO A 61 -6.31 -9.46 10.97
C PRO A 61 -6.29 -9.06 12.45
N VAL A 62 -5.44 -9.73 13.24
CA VAL A 62 -5.15 -9.38 14.63
C VAL A 62 -3.66 -9.06 14.72
N TYR A 63 -3.30 -7.97 15.39
CA TYR A 63 -1.93 -7.45 15.52
C TYR A 63 -1.51 -7.39 16.98
#